data_AF-A0A8T3MDG6-F1
#
_entry.id   AF-A0A8T3MDG6-F1
#
_cell.length_a   1.000
_cell.length_b   1.000
_cell.length_c   1.000
_cell.angle_alpha   90.00
_cell.angle_beta   90.00
_cell.angle_gamma   90.00
#
_symmetry.space_group_name_H-M   'P 1'
#
loop_
_entity.id
_entity.type
_entity.pdbx_description
1 polymer ?
#
loop_
_entity_poly.entity_id
_entity_poly.type
_entity_poly.pdbx_seq_one_letter_code
_entity_poly.pdbx_strand_id
1 'polypeptide(L)'
;MIAVSCLQCGTPAVREDATFCRRCGLPYGDTPRADAELPTCPVCYLTVDDDGRTASLNLPGLRVDLRHHMGEHDRHPVGDDEWLETLREGDKLRWGRWSAPFETVRRYLVTGQVNAGRNRKLAHDMIVTAMTQINRFGENATIFGDQPEWQAARTAVSELMERYAQGRR
;
A
#
# COMPACT_ATOMS: atom_id res chain seq x y z
N MET A 1 15.43 15.05 -10.03
CA MET A 1 14.72 16.14 -9.36
C MET A 1 13.51 15.55 -8.65
N ILE A 2 13.28 15.86 -7.37
CA ILE A 2 12.14 15.32 -6.62
C ILE A 2 10.93 16.18 -6.97
N ALA A 3 9.94 15.60 -7.64
CA ALA A 3 8.68 16.29 -7.91
C ALA A 3 7.95 16.54 -6.58
N VAL A 4 7.76 17.82 -6.23
CA VAL A 4 7.04 18.25 -5.03
C VAL A 4 5.62 17.66 -5.05
N SER A 5 5.18 17.07 -3.94
CA SER A 5 3.81 16.56 -3.79
C SER A 5 2.99 17.47 -2.88
N CYS A 6 1.68 17.51 -3.11
CA CYS A 6 0.77 18.30 -2.29
C CYS A 6 0.61 17.66 -0.91
N LEU A 7 0.89 18.41 0.16
CA LEU A 7 0.84 17.92 1.53
C LEU A 7 -0.56 17.50 1.99
N GLN A 8 -1.62 18.08 1.42
CA GLN A 8 -2.99 17.71 1.76
C GLN A 8 -3.50 16.43 1.09
N CYS A 9 -3.04 16.11 -0.12
CA CYS A 9 -3.67 15.03 -0.91
C CYS A 9 -2.69 14.12 -1.67
N GLY A 10 -1.39 14.30 -1.47
CA GLY A 10 -0.32 13.49 -2.08
C GLY A 10 -0.17 13.63 -3.59
N THR A 11 -0.98 14.47 -4.25
CA THR A 11 -0.95 14.62 -5.71
C THR A 11 0.37 15.27 -6.12
N PRO A 12 1.15 14.68 -7.03
CA PRO A 12 2.42 15.27 -7.45
C PRO A 12 2.25 16.41 -8.43
N ALA A 13 3.16 17.38 -8.35
CA ALA A 13 3.32 18.42 -9.35
C ALA A 13 3.66 17.79 -10.72
N VAL A 14 2.95 18.24 -11.76
CA VAL A 14 3.17 17.76 -13.14
C VAL A 14 4.36 18.47 -13.78
N ARG A 15 4.67 19.67 -13.30
CA ARG A 15 5.76 20.54 -13.74
C ARG A 15 6.40 21.16 -12.51
N GLU A 16 7.66 21.53 -12.62
CA GLU A 16 8.44 22.13 -11.53
C GLU A 16 7.93 23.52 -11.14
N ASP A 17 7.33 24.25 -12.08
CA ASP A 17 6.76 25.59 -11.89
C ASP A 17 5.29 25.57 -11.43
N ALA A 18 4.71 24.38 -11.21
CA ALA A 18 3.31 24.28 -10.79
C ALA A 18 3.13 24.86 -9.39
N THR A 19 2.36 25.94 -9.28
CA THR A 19 2.13 26.62 -7.99
C THR A 19 1.00 25.98 -7.18
N PHE A 20 -0.07 25.50 -7.85
CA PHE A 20 -1.28 25.00 -7.20
C PHE A 20 -1.55 23.53 -7.52
N CYS A 21 -2.02 22.78 -6.51
CA CYS A 21 -2.46 21.42 -6.68
C CYS A 21 -3.76 21.36 -7.49
N ARG A 22 -3.74 20.65 -8.63
CA ARG A 22 -4.92 20.50 -9.50
C ARG A 22 -6.04 19.65 -8.88
N ARG A 23 -5.78 18.95 -7.78
CA ARG A 23 -6.76 18.07 -7.11
C ARG A 23 -7.53 18.80 -5.99
N CYS A 24 -6.83 19.52 -5.12
CA CYS A 24 -7.44 20.17 -3.95
C CYS A 24 -7.35 21.71 -3.96
N GLY A 25 -6.65 22.29 -4.94
CA GLY A 25 -6.48 23.74 -5.07
C GLY A 25 -5.47 24.37 -4.10
N LEU A 26 -4.91 23.60 -3.16
CA LEU A 26 -3.90 24.10 -2.22
C LEU A 26 -2.57 24.39 -2.95
N PRO A 27 -1.86 25.48 -2.64
CA PRO A 27 -0.49 25.68 -3.12
C PRO A 27 0.41 24.51 -2.73
N TYR A 28 1.35 24.15 -3.60
CA TYR A 28 2.34 23.12 -3.26
C TYR A 28 3.24 23.59 -2.12
N GLY A 29 3.38 22.76 -1.09
CA GLY A 29 4.19 23.04 0.10
C GLY A 29 3.44 23.69 1.26
N ASP A 30 2.23 24.20 1.03
CA ASP A 30 1.38 24.76 2.08
C ASP A 30 0.84 23.67 3.00
N THR A 31 0.65 24.04 4.27
CA THR A 31 0.07 23.18 5.30
C THR A 31 -1.34 22.72 4.88
N PRO A 32 -1.69 21.45 5.10
CA PRO A 32 -3.05 20.98 4.90
C PRO A 32 -4.09 21.80 5.68
N ARG A 33 -5.32 21.85 5.18
CA ARG A 33 -6.43 22.41 5.94
C ARG A 33 -6.70 21.54 7.17
N ALA A 34 -7.07 22.17 8.28
CA ALA A 34 -7.30 21.49 9.56
C ALA A 34 -8.46 20.48 9.52
N ASP A 35 -9.39 20.62 8.58
CA ASP A 35 -10.54 19.74 8.38
C ASP A 35 -10.35 18.72 7.23
N ALA A 36 -9.16 18.69 6.61
CA ALA A 36 -8.89 17.79 5.51
C ALA A 36 -8.64 16.35 6.00
N GLU A 37 -9.24 15.38 5.30
CA GLU A 37 -8.84 13.98 5.43
C GLU A 37 -7.48 13.79 4.75
N LEU A 38 -6.48 13.40 5.55
CA LEU A 38 -5.10 13.30 5.12
C LEU A 38 -4.78 11.95 4.47
N PRO A 39 -3.87 11.92 3.48
CA PRO A 39 -3.61 10.71 2.72
C PRO A 39 -2.82 9.67 3.52
N THR A 40 -3.12 8.41 3.25
CA THR A 40 -2.40 7.26 3.79
C THR A 40 -1.41 6.73 2.76
N CYS A 41 -0.20 6.37 3.21
CA CYS A 41 0.78 5.67 2.40
C CYS A 41 0.22 4.31 1.97
N PRO A 42 0.09 4.03 0.66
CA PRO A 42 -0.45 2.75 0.20
C PRO A 42 0.51 1.58 0.43
N VAL A 43 1.73 1.84 0.91
CA VAL A 43 2.78 0.84 1.13
C VAL A 43 2.80 0.34 2.56
N CYS A 44 2.89 1.26 3.52
CA CYS A 44 2.96 0.94 4.96
C CYS A 44 1.66 1.22 5.71
N TYR A 45 0.64 1.77 5.04
CA TYR A 45 -0.64 2.18 5.64
C TYR A 45 -0.52 3.24 6.74
N LEU A 46 0.61 3.93 6.84
CA LEU A 46 0.78 5.09 7.71
C LEU A 46 0.05 6.30 7.11
N THR A 47 -0.86 6.89 7.86
CA THR A 47 -1.45 8.20 7.54
C THR A 47 -0.48 9.31 7.89
N VAL A 48 -0.34 10.31 7.01
CA VAL A 48 0.54 11.46 7.27
C VAL A 48 0.04 12.28 8.47
N ASP A 49 0.94 12.94 9.19
CA ASP A 49 0.58 13.81 10.31
C ASP A 49 -0.08 15.11 9.83
N ASP A 50 -0.57 15.94 10.74
CA ASP A 50 -1.38 17.15 10.46
C ASP A 50 -0.73 18.18 9.50
N ASP A 51 0.60 18.25 9.43
CA ASP A 51 1.34 19.07 8.45
C ASP A 51 1.56 18.38 7.09
N GLY A 52 0.93 17.23 6.86
CA GLY A 52 0.92 16.48 5.60
C GLY A 52 2.21 15.73 5.30
N ARG A 53 3.00 15.41 6.33
CA ARG A 53 4.32 14.77 6.21
C ARG A 53 4.43 13.55 7.13
N THR A 54 5.46 12.75 6.92
CA THR A 54 5.87 11.64 7.79
C THR A 54 7.32 11.81 8.23
N ALA A 55 7.73 11.10 9.27
CA ALA A 55 9.14 10.97 9.59
C ALA A 55 9.89 10.22 8.48
N SER A 56 11.06 10.71 8.10
CA SER A 56 11.95 10.02 7.16
C SER A 56 12.47 8.73 7.78
N LEU A 57 12.47 7.66 6.98
CA LEU A 57 13.08 6.38 7.31
C LEU A 57 14.61 6.41 7.16
N ASN A 58 15.15 7.33 6.36
CA ASN A 58 16.58 7.46 6.12
C ASN A 58 17.29 8.39 7.11
N LEU A 59 16.63 9.48 7.49
CA LEU A 59 17.26 10.58 8.24
C LEU A 59 16.45 10.93 9.48
N PRO A 60 16.94 10.57 10.68
CA PRO A 60 16.27 10.92 11.94
C PRO A 60 16.01 12.42 12.05
N GLY A 61 14.77 12.78 12.40
CA GLY A 61 14.34 14.18 12.58
C GLY A 61 13.94 14.91 11.30
N LEU A 62 14.18 14.36 10.12
CA LEU A 62 13.67 14.93 8.86
C LEU A 62 12.20 14.53 8.67
N ARG A 63 11.36 15.49 8.30
CA ARG A 63 9.98 15.25 7.87
C ARG A 63 9.87 15.37 6.36
N VAL A 64 9.22 14.40 5.73
CA VAL A 64 9.15 14.26 4.27
C VAL A 64 7.71 14.19 3.79
N ASP A 65 7.47 14.65 2.57
CA ASP A 65 6.14 14.50 1.94
C ASP A 65 5.84 13.03 1.60
N LEU A 66 4.56 12.73 1.37
CA LEU A 66 4.10 11.36 1.13
C LEU A 66 4.82 10.68 -0.03
N ARG A 67 5.09 11.40 -1.13
CA ARG A 67 5.74 10.81 -2.30
C ARG A 67 7.21 10.49 -2.02
N HIS A 68 7.89 11.36 -1.29
CA HIS A 68 9.24 11.06 -0.82
C HIS A 68 9.24 9.82 0.08
N HIS A 69 8.37 9.77 1.10
CA HIS A 69 8.23 8.62 2.01
C HIS A 69 7.99 7.31 1.25
N MET A 70 7.07 7.31 0.28
CA MET A 70 6.81 6.15 -0.58
C MET A 70 8.06 5.66 -1.31
N GLY A 71 8.97 6.56 -1.71
CA GLY A 71 10.24 6.21 -2.33
C GLY A 71 11.28 5.68 -1.34
N GLU A 72 11.17 5.98 -0.05
CA GLU A 72 12.08 5.44 0.97
C GLU A 72 11.89 3.93 1.15
N HIS A 73 10.70 3.39 0.85
CA HIS A 73 10.41 1.96 0.92
C HIS A 73 11.21 1.10 -0.06
N ASP A 74 11.81 1.69 -1.09
CA ASP A 74 12.78 0.97 -1.95
C ASP A 74 14.01 0.52 -1.16
N ARG A 75 14.37 1.24 -0.08
CA ARG A 75 15.48 0.92 0.82
C ARG A 75 15.03 0.43 2.20
N HIS A 76 13.82 0.81 2.60
CA HIS A 76 13.18 0.45 3.87
C HIS A 76 11.89 -0.34 3.61
N PRO A 77 12.05 -1.58 3.11
CA PRO A 77 10.94 -2.49 2.85
C PRO A 77 10.02 -2.63 4.07
N VAL A 78 8.69 -2.59 3.86
CA VAL A 78 7.70 -2.80 4.96
C VAL A 78 7.47 -4.30 5.21
N GLY A 79 7.62 -5.10 4.16
CA GLY A 79 7.52 -6.54 4.23
C GLY A 79 8.81 -7.19 4.71
N ASP A 80 8.69 -8.43 5.20
CA ASP A 80 9.81 -9.24 5.66
C ASP A 80 10.55 -9.84 4.47
N ASP A 81 11.50 -9.08 3.92
CA ASP A 81 12.37 -9.48 2.82
C ASP A 81 13.15 -10.77 3.14
N GLU A 82 13.56 -10.92 4.40
CA GLU A 82 14.29 -12.10 4.89
C GLU A 82 13.41 -13.35 4.84
N TRP A 83 12.16 -13.23 5.31
CA TRP A 83 11.16 -14.30 5.21
C TRP A 83 10.78 -14.63 3.75
N LEU A 84 10.58 -13.63 2.89
CA LEU A 84 10.28 -13.89 1.47
C LEU A 84 11.42 -14.64 0.78
N GLU A 85 12.67 -14.33 1.13
CA GLU A 85 13.83 -15.05 0.59
C GLU A 85 13.88 -16.51 1.05
N THR A 86 13.38 -16.85 2.24
CA THR A 86 13.28 -18.28 2.65
C THR A 86 12.35 -19.11 1.76
N LEU A 87 11.45 -18.44 1.02
CA LEU A 87 10.47 -19.06 0.13
C LEU A 87 10.92 -19.01 -1.34
N ARG A 88 12.13 -18.49 -1.64
CA ARG A 88 12.62 -18.33 -3.00
C ARG A 88 13.16 -19.65 -3.57
N GLU A 89 12.74 -19.95 -4.78
CA GLU A 89 13.27 -21.01 -5.62
C GLU A 89 13.57 -20.44 -7.02
N GLY A 90 14.82 -20.03 -7.23
CA GLY A 90 15.27 -19.39 -8.46
C GLY A 90 14.67 -17.99 -8.66
N ASP A 91 13.91 -17.80 -9.73
CA ASP A 91 13.21 -16.54 -10.06
C ASP A 91 11.79 -16.47 -9.47
N LYS A 92 11.37 -17.50 -8.73
CA LYS A 92 10.02 -17.66 -8.20
C LYS A 92 10.05 -17.80 -6.69
N LEU A 93 8.92 -17.48 -6.10
CA LEU A 93 8.57 -17.73 -4.71
C LEU A 93 7.67 -18.98 -4.73
N ARG A 94 8.02 -20.03 -4.00
CA ARG A 94 7.25 -21.28 -3.94
C ARG A 94 6.72 -21.49 -2.52
N TRP A 95 5.41 -21.72 -2.43
CA TRP A 95 4.76 -22.03 -1.17
C TRP A 95 3.79 -23.20 -1.34
N GLY A 96 4.20 -24.36 -0.82
CA GLY A 96 3.50 -25.62 -1.08
C GLY A 96 3.40 -25.88 -2.59
N ARG A 97 2.17 -25.96 -3.11
CA ARG A 97 1.89 -26.17 -4.54
C ARG A 97 1.88 -24.90 -5.39
N TRP A 98 1.95 -23.72 -4.77
CA TRP A 98 1.80 -22.43 -5.45
C TRP A 98 3.15 -21.83 -5.80
N SER A 99 3.21 -21.10 -6.92
CA SER A 99 4.39 -20.36 -7.34
C SER A 99 4.04 -18.99 -7.91
N ALA A 100 4.82 -17.97 -7.60
CA ALA A 100 4.69 -16.63 -8.17
C ALA A 100 6.07 -16.03 -8.45
N PRO A 101 6.22 -15.09 -9.41
CA PRO A 101 7.51 -14.44 -9.67
C PRO A 101 8.01 -13.66 -8.44
N PHE A 102 9.23 -13.94 -8.00
CA PHE A 102 9.79 -13.43 -6.74
C PHE A 102 9.80 -11.89 -6.69
N GLU A 103 10.39 -11.25 -7.70
CA GLU A 103 10.46 -9.77 -7.79
C GLU A 103 9.08 -9.10 -7.81
N THR A 104 8.05 -9.79 -8.33
CA THR A 104 6.68 -9.26 -8.33
C THR A 104 6.09 -9.33 -6.94
N VAL A 105 6.23 -10.46 -6.23
CA VAL A 105 5.69 -10.64 -4.88
C VAL A 105 6.42 -9.75 -3.88
N ARG A 106 7.75 -9.65 -4.00
CA ARG A 106 8.59 -8.74 -3.21
C ARG A 106 8.12 -7.30 -3.41
N ARG A 107 8.13 -6.76 -4.63
CA ARG A 107 7.64 -5.38 -4.89
C ARG A 107 6.19 -5.15 -4.43
N TYR A 108 5.37 -6.19 -4.42
CA TYR A 108 3.98 -6.11 -4.01
C TYR A 108 3.78 -6.10 -2.48
N LEU A 109 4.32 -7.09 -1.77
CA LEU A 109 4.19 -7.23 -0.32
C LEU A 109 5.13 -6.31 0.45
N VAL A 110 6.20 -5.84 -0.20
CA VAL A 110 7.30 -5.15 0.46
C VAL A 110 7.32 -3.66 0.16
N THR A 111 6.99 -3.26 -1.08
CA THR A 111 7.01 -1.85 -1.50
C THR A 111 5.64 -1.30 -1.89
N GLY A 112 4.54 -2.09 -1.79
CA GLY A 112 3.16 -1.66 -2.03
C GLY A 112 2.88 -1.05 -3.42
N GLN A 113 3.82 -1.15 -4.36
CA GLN A 113 3.70 -0.56 -5.69
C GLN A 113 3.24 -1.60 -6.70
N VAL A 114 1.94 -1.57 -7.03
CA VAL A 114 1.34 -2.46 -8.02
C VAL A 114 1.60 -1.91 -9.43
N ASN A 115 2.70 -2.33 -10.05
CA ASN A 115 2.84 -2.31 -11.51
C ASN A 115 2.79 -3.74 -12.06
N ALA A 116 1.77 -4.47 -11.65
CA ALA A 116 1.43 -5.80 -12.15
C ALA A 116 0.24 -5.62 -13.09
N GLY A 117 0.42 -5.86 -14.40
CA GLY A 117 -0.53 -5.51 -15.46
C GLY A 117 -2.02 -5.79 -15.15
N ARG A 118 -2.94 -5.13 -15.88
CA ARG A 118 -4.38 -4.95 -15.57
C ARG A 118 -5.07 -6.05 -14.75
N ASN A 119 -4.94 -7.32 -15.13
CA ASN A 119 -5.60 -8.44 -14.43
C ASN A 119 -5.06 -8.70 -13.02
N ARG A 120 -3.76 -8.49 -12.80
CA ARG A 120 -3.14 -8.64 -11.46
C ARG A 120 -3.47 -7.47 -10.55
N LYS A 121 -3.61 -6.26 -11.11
CA LYS A 121 -4.14 -5.11 -10.38
C LYS A 121 -5.58 -5.36 -9.90
N LEU A 122 -6.45 -5.90 -10.76
CA LEU A 122 -7.82 -6.27 -10.36
C LEU A 122 -7.82 -7.31 -9.23
N ALA A 123 -7.00 -8.35 -9.33
CA ALA A 123 -6.87 -9.36 -8.28
C ALA A 123 -6.36 -8.78 -6.94
N HIS A 124 -5.45 -7.81 -6.98
CA HIS A 124 -5.01 -7.07 -5.79
C HIS A 124 -6.14 -6.24 -5.19
N ASP A 125 -6.81 -5.43 -6.02
CA ASP A 125 -7.88 -4.56 -5.56
C ASP A 125 -8.99 -5.41 -4.90
N MET A 126 -9.24 -6.61 -5.44
CA MET A 126 -10.06 -7.67 -4.84
C MET A 126 -9.59 -8.11 -3.46
N ILE A 127 -8.32 -8.46 -3.30
CA ILE A 127 -7.75 -8.89 -2.02
C ILE A 127 -7.78 -7.77 -0.97
N VAL A 128 -7.37 -6.55 -1.32
CA VAL A 128 -7.33 -5.41 -0.38
C VAL A 128 -8.72 -5.02 0.08
N THR A 129 -9.69 -4.98 -0.84
CA THR A 129 -11.07 -4.70 -0.47
C THR A 129 -11.64 -5.83 0.39
N ALA A 130 -11.32 -7.09 0.07
CA ALA A 130 -11.71 -8.23 0.88
C ALA A 130 -11.16 -8.12 2.32
N MET A 131 -9.88 -7.80 2.49
CA MET A 131 -9.28 -7.53 3.81
C MET A 131 -9.97 -6.36 4.54
N THR A 132 -10.27 -5.28 3.82
CA THR A 132 -10.96 -4.10 4.38
C THR A 132 -12.37 -4.45 4.85
N GLN A 133 -13.10 -5.25 4.07
CA GLN A 133 -14.44 -5.71 4.40
C GLN A 133 -14.43 -6.69 5.58
N ILE A 134 -13.47 -7.61 5.65
CA ILE A 134 -13.29 -8.51 6.80
C ILE A 134 -13.03 -7.69 8.07
N ASN A 135 -12.12 -6.71 8.03
CA ASN A 135 -11.84 -5.84 9.17
C ASN A 135 -13.06 -5.03 9.63
N ARG A 136 -13.86 -4.52 8.66
CA ARG A 136 -14.99 -3.64 8.96
C ARG A 136 -16.26 -4.39 9.39
N PHE A 137 -16.52 -5.56 8.81
CA PHE A 137 -17.80 -6.26 8.96
C PHE A 137 -17.67 -7.65 9.58
N GLY A 138 -16.45 -8.19 9.67
CA GLY A 138 -16.19 -9.57 10.09
C GLY A 138 -16.16 -10.56 8.92
N GLU A 139 -15.51 -11.70 9.14
CA GLU A 139 -15.27 -12.73 8.11
C GLU A 139 -16.54 -13.31 7.49
N ASN A 140 -17.62 -13.40 8.28
CA ASN A 140 -18.89 -14.02 7.89
C ASN A 140 -19.99 -13.00 7.53
N ALA A 141 -19.63 -11.76 7.22
CA ALA A 141 -20.60 -10.71 6.95
C ALA A 141 -21.30 -10.88 5.59
N THR A 142 -22.63 -10.81 5.60
CA THR A 142 -23.45 -10.67 4.39
C THR A 142 -23.56 -9.21 4.01
N ILE A 143 -22.89 -8.80 2.92
CA ILE A 143 -22.85 -7.41 2.45
C ILE A 143 -23.86 -7.23 1.31
N PHE A 144 -24.69 -6.19 1.37
CA PHE A 144 -25.65 -5.87 0.31
C PHE A 144 -24.95 -5.37 -0.95
N GLY A 145 -25.26 -5.98 -2.11
CA GLY A 145 -24.62 -5.64 -3.39
C GLY A 145 -23.23 -6.27 -3.60
N ASP A 146 -22.88 -7.26 -2.78
CA ASP A 146 -21.60 -7.95 -2.85
C ASP A 146 -21.53 -8.85 -4.09
N GLN A 147 -20.52 -8.62 -4.94
CA GLN A 147 -20.37 -9.46 -6.14
C GLN A 147 -19.69 -10.79 -5.78
N PRO A 148 -20.00 -11.88 -6.50
CA PRO A 148 -19.48 -13.22 -6.20
C PRO A 148 -17.94 -13.27 -6.11
N GLU A 149 -17.27 -12.45 -6.90
CA GLU A 149 -15.81 -12.33 -6.95
C GLU A 149 -15.22 -11.79 -5.63
N TRP A 150 -15.88 -10.81 -5.00
CA TRP A 150 -15.46 -10.23 -3.72
C TRP A 150 -15.71 -11.19 -2.56
N GLN A 151 -16.83 -11.91 -2.59
CA GLN A 151 -17.12 -12.95 -1.61
C GLN A 151 -16.05 -14.06 -1.66
N ALA A 152 -15.72 -14.53 -2.87
CA ALA A 152 -14.67 -15.53 -3.08
C ALA A 152 -13.30 -15.05 -2.59
N ALA A 153 -12.97 -13.77 -2.84
CA ALA A 153 -11.73 -13.16 -2.35
C ALA A 153 -11.68 -13.11 -0.81
N ARG A 154 -12.77 -12.73 -0.14
CA ARG A 154 -12.84 -12.73 1.33
C ARG A 154 -12.64 -14.12 1.91
N THR A 155 -13.34 -15.13 1.39
CA THR A 155 -13.16 -16.51 1.83
C THR A 155 -11.71 -16.97 1.66
N ALA A 156 -11.10 -16.73 0.49
CA ALA A 156 -9.72 -17.12 0.23
C ALA A 156 -8.70 -16.42 1.16
N VAL A 157 -8.93 -15.14 1.49
CA VAL A 157 -8.10 -14.36 2.41
C VAL A 157 -8.28 -14.84 3.86
N SER A 158 -9.51 -15.07 4.33
CA SER A 158 -9.76 -15.59 5.68
C SER A 158 -9.08 -16.95 5.89
N GLU A 159 -9.26 -17.89 4.96
CA GLU A 159 -8.59 -19.20 5.03
C GLU A 159 -7.05 -19.07 5.02
N LEU A 160 -6.51 -18.11 4.27
CA LEU A 160 -5.08 -17.84 4.21
C LEU A 160 -4.55 -17.37 5.59
N MET A 161 -5.25 -16.43 6.21
CA MET A 161 -4.89 -15.86 7.51
C MET A 161 -5.02 -16.90 8.63
N GLU A 162 -6.07 -17.72 8.62
CA GLU A 162 -6.26 -18.82 9.57
C GLU A 162 -5.12 -19.85 9.48
N ARG A 163 -4.73 -20.28 8.28
CA ARG A 163 -3.61 -21.21 8.09
C ARG A 163 -2.29 -20.62 8.57
N TYR A 164 -2.05 -19.33 8.32
CA TYR A 164 -0.85 -18.65 8.79
C TYR A 164 -0.81 -18.55 10.33
N ALA A 165 -1.95 -18.28 10.97
CA ALA A 165 -2.07 -18.24 12.42
C ALA A 165 -1.85 -19.63 13.06
N GLN A 166 -2.27 -20.71 12.39
CA GLN A 166 -2.07 -22.09 12.86
C GLN A 166 -0.62 -22.57 12.69
N GLY A 167 0.08 -22.17 11.63
CA GLY A 167 1.49 -22.52 11.40
C GLY A 167 2.51 -21.78 12.29
N ARG A 168 2.03 -20.85 13.12
CA ARG A 168 2.84 -20.06 14.08
C ARG A 168 2.69 -20.52 15.54
N ARG A 169 1.95 -21.62 15.78
CA ARG A 169 1.81 -22.27 17.10
C ARG A 169 2.81 -23.42 17.26
#